data_AF-A0A8C1QUZ6-F1
#
_entry.id   AF-A0A8C1QUZ6-F1
#
_cell.length_a   1.000
_cell.length_b   1.000
_cell.length_c   1.000
_cell.angle_alpha   90.00
_cell.angle_beta   90.00
_cell.angle_gamma   90.00
#
_symmetry.space_group_name_H-M   'P 1'
#
loop_
_entity.id
_entity.type
_entity.pdbx_description
1 polymer ?
#
loop_
_entity_poly.entity_id
_entity_poly.type
_entity_poly.pdbx_seq_one_letter_code
_entity_poly.pdbx_strand_id
1 'polypeptide(L)'
;MFILPTGSSKPVCLICSETVAIIKSGNVKRHYETKHKSFDQTYPLKSALRAQKINDLKAQYDRSSRILTHSFTAQQRANECSLKVAWILGKHKKPFTDGGVVKECMSAVAETLFEGKQKDDVCVKIKQIPMSASSATKKTEILTDDVLAQLDEAIHKAPCIGLAVDESTDVSDNAQLLVFVRFFNKDKEEFCEDLLGVTPLQTSTRGEDIYLAIKEMLKKRAIELKQVVSITTDGAPAMVGRERGAVARMKDDNPQLISYHCIIHQSVLCSTLSDEYAEVMNTMMRMINFLRASSSHQHRMLREFLREVDANADDLLLHNNVRWLSKGRVLERFWSIRGEIAAFLAQLKNQKATTFSLFLEDDKKMDIVAFLVDITSHLNELNLKLQGKDNSVCDLMTAVRSF
;
A
#
# COMPACT_ATOMS: atom_id res chain seq x y z
N MET A 1 27.87 -48.36 -0.33
CA MET A 1 28.36 -48.09 -1.71
C MET A 1 27.27 -47.64 -2.66
N PHE A 2 26.01 -48.06 -2.42
CA PHE A 2 24.88 -47.56 -3.17
C PHE A 2 23.98 -46.76 -2.23
N ILE A 3 23.27 -45.78 -2.77
CA ILE A 3 22.22 -45.04 -2.07
C ILE A 3 20.94 -45.17 -2.88
N LEU A 4 19.79 -45.25 -2.20
CA LEU A 4 18.49 -45.17 -2.84
C LEU A 4 17.96 -43.74 -2.62
N PRO A 5 17.89 -42.89 -3.67
CA PRO A 5 17.38 -41.54 -3.52
C PRO A 5 15.91 -41.56 -3.06
N THR A 6 15.53 -40.64 -2.18
CA THR A 6 14.15 -40.48 -1.70
C THR A 6 13.22 -40.22 -2.89
N GLY A 7 12.26 -41.12 -3.15
CA GLY A 7 11.35 -41.03 -4.29
C GLY A 7 11.82 -41.69 -5.59
N SER A 8 13.02 -42.30 -5.63
CA SER A 8 13.51 -43.08 -6.78
C SER A 8 13.32 -44.58 -6.56
N SER A 9 12.97 -45.31 -7.62
CA SER A 9 12.94 -46.79 -7.64
C SER A 9 14.25 -47.42 -8.13
N LYS A 10 15.31 -46.62 -8.33
CA LYS A 10 16.61 -47.07 -8.85
C LYS A 10 17.74 -46.65 -7.90
N PRO A 11 18.62 -47.56 -7.45
CA PRO A 11 19.75 -47.20 -6.60
C PRO A 11 20.88 -46.60 -7.45
N VAL A 12 21.61 -45.67 -6.87
CA VAL A 12 22.76 -44.98 -7.48
C VAL A 12 24.05 -45.49 -6.84
N CYS A 13 25.05 -45.81 -7.66
CA CYS A 13 26.40 -46.14 -7.21
C CYS A 13 27.13 -44.87 -6.77
N LEU A 14 27.64 -44.82 -5.54
CA LEU A 14 28.36 -43.65 -5.03
C LEU A 14 29.79 -43.50 -5.61
N ILE A 15 30.32 -44.53 -6.29
CA ILE A 15 31.67 -44.49 -6.88
C ILE A 15 31.65 -43.85 -8.27
N CYS A 16 30.68 -44.25 -9.12
CA CYS A 16 30.61 -43.82 -10.53
C CYS A 16 29.35 -43.00 -10.85
N SER A 17 28.46 -42.79 -9.88
CA SER A 17 27.20 -42.06 -10.04
C SER A 17 26.21 -42.67 -11.02
N GLU A 18 26.42 -43.92 -11.45
CA GLU A 18 25.48 -44.62 -12.34
C GLU A 18 24.31 -45.26 -11.59
N THR A 19 23.14 -45.32 -12.23
CA THR A 19 21.94 -45.98 -11.70
C THR A 19 21.89 -47.46 -12.08
N VAL A 20 21.48 -48.31 -11.14
CA VAL A 20 21.14 -49.71 -11.43
C VAL A 20 19.64 -49.81 -11.73
N ALA A 21 19.26 -50.45 -12.84
CA ALA A 21 17.88 -50.43 -13.33
C ALA A 21 16.85 -51.06 -12.38
N ILE A 22 17.25 -52.03 -11.55
CA ILE A 22 16.37 -52.78 -10.65
C ILE A 22 17.08 -52.98 -9.31
N ILE A 23 16.41 -52.65 -8.20
CA ILE A 23 16.88 -52.86 -6.81
C ILE A 23 16.81 -54.35 -6.45
N LYS A 24 17.63 -55.18 -7.10
CA LYS A 24 17.86 -56.58 -6.72
C LYS A 24 19.31 -56.72 -6.27
N SER A 25 19.53 -57.43 -5.16
CA SER A 25 20.85 -57.68 -4.58
C SER A 25 21.85 -58.20 -5.62
N GLY A 26 21.43 -59.11 -6.50
CA GLY A 26 22.26 -59.64 -7.58
C GLY A 26 22.71 -58.58 -8.61
N ASN A 27 21.88 -57.58 -8.92
CA ASN A 27 22.23 -56.52 -9.88
C ASN A 27 23.20 -55.50 -9.29
N VAL A 28 22.98 -55.13 -8.02
CA VAL A 28 23.88 -54.24 -7.28
C VAL A 28 25.25 -54.89 -7.07
N LYS A 29 25.25 -56.18 -6.70
CA LYS A 29 26.47 -56.99 -6.56
C LYS A 29 27.21 -57.11 -7.89
N ARG A 30 26.52 -57.45 -8.98
CA ARG A 30 27.11 -57.53 -10.32
C ARG A 30 27.73 -56.20 -10.74
N HIS A 31 27.03 -55.07 -10.57
CA HIS A 31 27.56 -53.75 -10.90
C HIS A 31 28.86 -53.46 -10.13
N TYR A 32 28.88 -53.75 -8.83
CA TYR A 32 30.05 -53.52 -8.00
C TYR A 32 31.23 -54.40 -8.44
N GLU A 33 31.00 -55.70 -8.64
CA GLU A 33 32.03 -56.67 -9.01
C GLU A 33 32.58 -56.46 -10.42
N THR A 34 31.78 -55.93 -11.35
CA THR A 34 32.23 -55.67 -12.73
C THR A 34 32.92 -54.32 -12.89
N LYS A 35 32.40 -53.26 -12.25
CA LYS A 35 32.91 -51.89 -12.44
C LYS A 35 33.90 -51.42 -11.37
N HIS A 36 33.87 -52.04 -10.19
CA HIS A 36 34.58 -51.55 -9.01
C HIS A 36 35.35 -52.65 -8.27
N LYS A 37 35.75 -53.72 -8.96
CA LYS A 37 36.49 -54.86 -8.40
C LYS A 37 37.77 -54.45 -7.67
N SER A 38 38.47 -53.44 -8.18
CA SER A 38 39.71 -52.91 -7.60
C SER A 38 39.48 -52.04 -6.36
N PHE A 39 38.24 -51.62 -6.09
CA PHE A 39 37.94 -50.74 -4.96
C PHE A 39 38.29 -51.40 -3.61
N ASP A 40 38.07 -52.71 -3.49
CA ASP A 40 38.40 -53.46 -2.28
C ASP A 40 39.92 -53.64 -2.07
N GLN A 41 40.72 -53.51 -3.13
CA GLN A 41 42.18 -53.56 -3.06
C GLN A 41 42.76 -52.25 -2.51
N THR A 42 42.22 -51.11 -2.94
CA THR A 42 42.64 -49.78 -2.47
C THR A 42 42.03 -49.42 -1.11
N TYR A 43 40.81 -49.88 -0.83
CA TYR A 43 40.09 -49.60 0.42
C TYR A 43 39.61 -50.91 1.06
N PRO A 44 40.44 -51.60 1.86
CA PRO A 44 40.12 -52.90 2.43
C PRO A 44 38.82 -52.89 3.26
N LEU A 45 38.08 -54.00 3.20
CA LEU A 45 36.86 -54.20 3.99
C LEU A 45 37.13 -53.98 5.48
N LYS A 46 36.22 -53.29 6.17
CA LYS A 46 36.31 -52.93 7.61
C LYS A 46 37.50 -52.02 8.00
N SER A 47 38.23 -51.44 7.06
CA SER A 47 39.27 -50.45 7.39
C SER A 47 38.69 -49.07 7.71
N ALA A 48 39.38 -48.31 8.56
CA ALA A 48 39.03 -46.91 8.85
C ALA A 48 39.09 -46.03 7.57
N LEU A 49 40.07 -46.29 6.70
CA LEU A 49 40.23 -45.62 5.41
C LEU A 49 38.98 -45.79 4.52
N ARG A 50 38.40 -46.99 4.48
CA ARG A 50 37.17 -47.27 3.72
C ARG A 50 35.95 -46.55 4.31
N ALA A 51 35.84 -46.50 5.64
CA ALA A 51 34.74 -45.79 6.30
C ALA A 51 34.80 -44.28 5.97
N GLN A 52 35.98 -43.67 6.03
CA GLN A 52 36.19 -42.28 5.65
C GLN A 52 35.82 -42.03 4.18
N LYS A 53 36.32 -42.86 3.26
CA LYS A 53 36.04 -42.70 1.83
C LYS A 53 34.53 -42.82 1.51
N ILE A 54 33.83 -43.72 2.17
CA ILE A 54 32.36 -43.86 1.99
C ILE A 54 31.64 -42.61 2.51
N ASN A 55 32.08 -42.03 3.63
CA ASN A 55 31.51 -40.80 4.16
C ASN A 55 31.76 -39.62 3.21
N ASP A 56 32.95 -39.52 2.62
CA ASP A 56 33.26 -38.48 1.63
C ASP A 56 32.37 -38.60 0.39
N LEU A 57 32.18 -39.83 -0.12
CA LEU A 57 31.33 -40.08 -1.29
C LEU A 57 29.85 -39.78 -1.00
N LYS A 58 29.37 -40.08 0.22
CA LYS A 58 28.03 -39.67 0.66
C LYS A 58 27.89 -38.15 0.73
N ALA A 59 28.84 -37.46 1.37
CA ALA A 59 28.84 -36.00 1.47
C ALA A 59 28.92 -35.33 0.09
N GLN A 60 29.68 -35.90 -0.84
CA GLN A 60 29.74 -35.43 -2.22
C GLN A 60 28.41 -35.61 -2.96
N TYR A 61 27.76 -36.77 -2.78
CA TYR A 61 26.43 -37.02 -3.33
C TYR A 61 25.38 -36.05 -2.78
N ASP A 62 25.38 -35.82 -1.46
CA ASP A 62 24.44 -34.91 -0.80
C ASP A 62 24.63 -33.46 -1.28
N ARG A 63 25.87 -33.01 -1.47
CA ARG A 63 26.15 -31.68 -2.05
C ARG A 63 25.60 -31.54 -3.47
N SER A 64 25.86 -32.52 -4.34
CA SER A 64 25.37 -32.50 -5.73
C SER A 64 23.84 -32.59 -5.81
N SER A 65 23.22 -33.41 -4.97
CA SER A 65 21.76 -33.53 -4.88
C SER A 65 21.11 -32.22 -4.40
N ARG A 66 21.69 -31.56 -3.40
CA ARG A 66 21.20 -30.24 -2.93
C ARG A 66 21.24 -29.17 -4.02
N ILE A 67 22.31 -29.12 -4.83
CA ILE A 67 22.43 -28.17 -5.95
C ILE A 67 21.35 -28.41 -7.01
N LEU A 68 21.09 -29.68 -7.37
CA LEU A 68 20.02 -30.06 -8.30
C LEU A 68 18.61 -29.76 -7.77
N THR A 69 18.42 -29.88 -6.46
CA THR A 69 17.13 -29.59 -5.79
C THR A 69 16.86 -28.07 -5.73
N HIS A 70 17.91 -27.24 -5.81
CA HIS A 70 17.81 -25.77 -5.75
C HIS A 70 17.64 -25.10 -7.12
N SER A 71 17.66 -25.85 -8.24
CA SER A 71 17.40 -25.27 -9.56
C SER A 71 15.89 -25.23 -9.81
N PHE A 72 15.31 -24.03 -9.86
CA PHE A 72 13.91 -23.85 -10.22
C PHE A 72 13.63 -24.41 -11.62
N THR A 73 12.54 -25.17 -11.73
CA THR A 73 11.98 -25.55 -13.04
C THR A 73 11.65 -24.30 -13.86
N ALA A 74 11.57 -24.43 -15.18
CA ALA A 74 11.18 -23.31 -16.06
C ALA A 74 9.84 -22.68 -15.63
N GLN A 75 8.88 -23.52 -15.21
CA GLN A 75 7.58 -23.08 -14.71
C GLN A 75 7.68 -22.31 -13.39
N GLN A 76 8.53 -22.74 -12.45
CA GLN A 76 8.73 -22.03 -11.19
C GLN A 76 9.36 -20.66 -11.41
N ARG A 77 10.34 -20.53 -12.31
CA ARG A 77 10.91 -19.23 -12.70
C ARG A 77 9.88 -18.32 -13.34
N ALA A 78 9.05 -18.84 -14.24
CA ALA A 78 7.96 -18.07 -14.83
C ALA A 78 6.96 -17.57 -13.76
N ASN A 79 6.64 -18.41 -12.78
CA ASN A 79 5.79 -18.02 -11.64
C ASN A 79 6.44 -16.97 -10.74
N GLU A 80 7.74 -17.08 -10.47
CA GLU A 80 8.51 -16.08 -9.71
C GLU A 80 8.51 -14.73 -10.43
N CYS A 81 8.75 -14.71 -11.75
CA CYS A 81 8.66 -13.49 -12.54
C CYS A 81 7.26 -12.85 -12.46
N SER A 82 6.21 -13.67 -12.57
CA SER A 82 4.82 -13.20 -12.46
C SER A 82 4.52 -12.57 -11.09
N LEU A 83 5.00 -13.17 -9.99
CA LEU A 83 4.90 -12.58 -8.65
C LEU A 83 5.62 -11.24 -8.55
N LYS A 84 6.86 -11.16 -9.08
CA LYS A 84 7.64 -9.90 -9.08
C LYS A 84 6.93 -8.80 -9.85
N VAL A 85 6.35 -9.11 -11.01
CA VAL A 85 5.58 -8.10 -11.77
C VAL A 85 4.32 -7.70 -11.03
N ALA A 86 3.55 -8.65 -10.47
CA ALA A 86 2.35 -8.33 -9.69
C ALA A 86 2.66 -7.41 -8.49
N TRP A 87 3.78 -7.67 -7.79
CA TRP A 87 4.27 -6.81 -6.71
C TRP A 87 4.56 -5.38 -7.18
N ILE A 88 5.22 -5.21 -8.33
CA ILE A 88 5.50 -3.89 -8.92
C ILE A 88 4.19 -3.19 -9.29
N LEU A 89 3.27 -3.87 -9.97
CA LEU A 89 1.96 -3.31 -10.33
C LEU A 89 1.20 -2.85 -9.08
N GLY A 90 1.19 -3.67 -8.02
CA GLY A 90 0.58 -3.33 -6.74
C GLY A 90 1.18 -2.08 -6.10
N LYS A 91 2.52 -1.97 -6.05
CA LYS A 91 3.22 -0.77 -5.54
C LYS A 91 2.85 0.51 -6.28
N HIS A 92 2.62 0.40 -7.59
CA HIS A 92 2.23 1.54 -8.43
C HIS A 92 0.71 1.71 -8.56
N LYS A 93 -0.09 0.96 -7.80
CA LYS A 93 -1.56 0.99 -7.81
C LYS A 93 -2.14 0.82 -9.22
N LYS A 94 -1.54 -0.07 -10.01
CA LYS A 94 -1.96 -0.36 -11.38
C LYS A 94 -3.02 -1.45 -11.42
N PRO A 95 -3.99 -1.38 -12.34
CA PRO A 95 -5.01 -2.41 -12.47
C PRO A 95 -4.40 -3.75 -12.92
N PHE A 96 -5.04 -4.85 -12.56
CA PHE A 96 -4.56 -6.21 -12.89
C PHE A 96 -4.45 -6.47 -14.41
N THR A 97 -5.24 -5.75 -15.21
CA THR A 97 -5.21 -5.81 -16.67
C THR A 97 -3.86 -5.37 -17.24
N ASP A 98 -3.13 -4.50 -16.55
CA ASP A 98 -1.82 -4.00 -17.00
C ASP A 98 -0.76 -5.10 -17.01
N GLY A 99 -0.98 -6.23 -16.33
CA GLY A 99 -0.12 -7.40 -16.45
C GLY A 99 0.01 -7.89 -17.90
N GLY A 100 -1.07 -7.82 -18.68
CA GLY A 100 -1.04 -8.15 -20.12
C GLY A 100 -0.16 -7.18 -20.89
N VAL A 101 -0.35 -5.88 -20.65
CA VAL A 101 0.41 -4.80 -21.31
C VAL A 101 1.91 -4.93 -21.01
N VAL A 102 2.30 -5.19 -19.76
CA VAL A 102 3.71 -5.40 -19.42
C VAL A 102 4.31 -6.57 -20.20
N LYS A 103 3.57 -7.66 -20.36
CA LYS A 103 4.02 -8.83 -21.12
C LYS A 103 4.18 -8.52 -22.61
N GLU A 104 3.28 -7.72 -23.18
CA GLU A 104 3.39 -7.23 -24.56
C GLU A 104 4.63 -6.36 -24.73
N CYS A 105 4.88 -5.41 -23.83
CA CYS A 105 6.09 -4.58 -23.83
C CYS A 105 7.37 -5.43 -23.77
N MET A 106 7.42 -6.42 -22.86
CA MET A 106 8.56 -7.34 -22.74
C MET A 106 8.80 -8.12 -24.04
N SER A 107 7.72 -8.56 -24.69
CA SER A 107 7.81 -9.30 -25.95
C SER A 107 8.34 -8.42 -27.08
N ALA A 108 7.83 -7.19 -27.23
CA ALA A 108 8.29 -6.23 -28.24
C ALA A 108 9.79 -5.88 -28.09
N VAL A 109 10.25 -5.68 -26.85
CA VAL A 109 11.66 -5.45 -26.53
C VAL A 109 12.52 -6.65 -26.91
N ALA A 110 12.08 -7.86 -26.54
CA ALA A 110 12.82 -9.08 -26.86
C ALA A 110 12.89 -9.34 -28.39
N GLU A 111 11.81 -9.03 -29.12
CA GLU A 111 11.74 -9.23 -30.56
C GLU A 111 12.64 -8.28 -31.35
N THR A 112 12.95 -7.11 -30.78
CA THR A 112 13.79 -6.08 -31.40
C THR A 112 15.26 -6.20 -31.02
N LEU A 113 15.57 -6.56 -29.77
CA LEU A 113 16.95 -6.60 -29.27
C LEU A 113 17.69 -7.92 -29.56
N PHE A 114 16.96 -9.04 -29.71
CA PHE A 114 17.58 -10.35 -29.91
C PHE A 114 17.34 -10.86 -31.32
N GLU A 115 18.29 -11.65 -31.82
CA GLU A 115 18.23 -12.27 -33.16
C GLU A 115 18.42 -13.79 -33.09
N GLY A 116 17.96 -14.48 -34.13
CA GLY A 116 18.11 -15.94 -34.28
C GLY A 116 17.54 -16.74 -33.11
N LYS A 117 18.22 -17.83 -32.74
CA LYS A 117 17.75 -18.78 -31.71
C LYS A 117 17.56 -18.14 -30.32
N GLN A 118 18.35 -17.11 -30.00
CA GLN A 118 18.22 -16.41 -28.72
C GLN A 118 16.90 -15.64 -28.61
N LYS A 119 16.45 -15.04 -29.71
CA LYS A 119 15.13 -14.39 -29.79
C LYS A 119 14.02 -15.39 -29.49
N ASP A 120 14.03 -16.53 -30.18
CA ASP A 120 13.01 -17.56 -30.00
C ASP A 120 12.97 -18.08 -28.57
N ASP A 121 14.13 -18.37 -27.97
CA ASP A 121 14.24 -18.85 -26.60
C ASP A 121 13.70 -17.84 -25.58
N VAL A 122 13.99 -16.54 -25.75
CA VAL A 122 13.51 -15.48 -24.84
C VAL A 122 12.02 -15.25 -25.03
N CYS A 123 11.54 -15.13 -26.28
CA CYS A 123 10.12 -14.91 -26.56
C CYS A 123 9.25 -16.06 -26.06
N VAL A 124 9.69 -17.32 -26.21
CA VAL A 124 8.98 -18.47 -25.64
C VAL A 124 8.92 -18.39 -24.11
N LYS A 125 10.02 -18.03 -23.45
CA LYS A 125 10.05 -17.86 -21.99
C LYS A 125 9.13 -16.76 -21.50
N ILE A 126 9.09 -15.61 -22.18
CA ILE A 126 8.18 -14.50 -21.85
C ILE A 126 6.73 -14.94 -22.03
N LYS A 127 6.40 -15.62 -23.14
CA LYS A 127 5.05 -16.15 -23.41
C LYS A 127 4.56 -17.12 -22.33
N GLN A 128 5.45 -17.84 -21.67
CA GLN A 128 5.12 -18.76 -20.57
C GLN A 128 4.84 -18.06 -19.22
N ILE A 129 5.18 -16.77 -19.06
CA ILE A 129 4.91 -16.04 -17.82
C ILE A 129 3.39 -15.79 -17.69
N PRO A 130 2.73 -16.25 -16.62
CA PRO A 130 1.30 -16.05 -16.44
C PRO A 130 1.03 -14.60 -15.99
N MET A 131 0.53 -13.76 -16.88
CA MET A 131 0.29 -12.33 -16.62
C MET A 131 -1.08 -11.85 -17.11
N SER A 132 -2.03 -12.77 -17.30
CA SER A 132 -3.43 -12.39 -17.50
C SER A 132 -3.96 -11.63 -16.26
N ALA A 133 -5.03 -10.87 -16.42
CA ALA A 133 -5.69 -10.21 -15.29
C ALA A 133 -5.99 -11.21 -14.15
N SER A 134 -6.55 -12.38 -14.48
CA SER A 134 -6.81 -13.45 -13.50
C SER A 134 -5.55 -14.00 -12.82
N SER A 135 -4.45 -14.10 -13.56
CA SER A 135 -3.15 -14.52 -12.99
C SER A 135 -2.62 -13.45 -12.04
N ALA A 136 -2.66 -12.18 -12.46
CA ALA A 136 -2.21 -11.04 -11.67
C ALA A 136 -3.03 -10.90 -10.37
N THR A 137 -4.35 -11.10 -10.42
CA THR A 137 -5.21 -11.16 -9.23
C THR A 137 -4.73 -12.26 -8.27
N LYS A 138 -4.61 -13.51 -8.76
CA LYS A 138 -4.17 -14.63 -7.93
C LYS A 138 -2.76 -14.43 -7.35
N LYS A 139 -1.84 -13.82 -8.11
CA LYS A 139 -0.50 -13.49 -7.61
C LYS A 139 -0.56 -12.42 -6.51
N THR A 140 -1.42 -11.43 -6.67
CA THR A 140 -1.62 -10.38 -5.67
C THR A 140 -2.22 -10.94 -4.39
N GLU A 141 -3.16 -11.88 -4.47
CA GLU A 141 -3.71 -12.59 -3.31
C GLU A 141 -2.61 -13.33 -2.55
N ILE A 142 -1.77 -14.12 -3.25
CA ILE A 142 -0.63 -14.83 -2.62
C ILE A 142 0.34 -13.86 -1.95
N LEU A 143 0.66 -12.74 -2.60
CA LEU A 143 1.53 -11.72 -2.02
C LEU A 143 0.88 -11.05 -0.80
N THR A 144 -0.43 -10.84 -0.84
CA THR A 144 -1.20 -10.30 0.28
C THR A 144 -1.15 -11.24 1.47
N ASP A 145 -1.39 -12.53 1.27
CA ASP A 145 -1.34 -13.54 2.33
C ASP A 145 0.05 -13.58 3.01
N ASP A 146 1.12 -13.50 2.21
CA ASP A 146 2.50 -13.48 2.71
C ASP A 146 2.80 -12.20 3.51
N VAL A 147 2.41 -11.03 3.00
CA VAL A 147 2.57 -9.74 3.71
C VAL A 147 1.79 -9.73 5.02
N LEU A 148 0.55 -10.24 5.01
CA LEU A 148 -0.28 -10.32 6.19
C LEU A 148 0.28 -11.29 7.23
N ALA A 149 0.81 -12.44 6.81
CA ALA A 149 1.45 -13.40 7.71
C ALA A 149 2.68 -12.79 8.40
N GLN A 150 3.51 -12.04 7.67
CA GLN A 150 4.66 -11.34 8.24
C GLN A 150 4.23 -10.24 9.22
N LEU A 151 3.16 -9.50 8.89
CA LEU A 151 2.59 -8.48 9.78
C LEU A 151 2.07 -9.11 11.08
N ASP A 152 1.30 -10.20 10.97
CA ASP A 152 0.74 -10.92 12.11
C ASP A 152 1.85 -11.46 13.02
N GLU A 153 2.89 -12.09 12.45
CA GLU A 153 4.06 -12.57 13.22
C GLU A 153 4.74 -11.43 13.99
N ALA A 154 4.92 -10.27 13.36
CA ALA A 154 5.55 -9.11 13.99
C ALA A 154 4.68 -8.52 15.11
N ILE A 155 3.36 -8.47 14.93
CA ILE A 155 2.40 -8.01 15.94
C ILE A 155 2.34 -8.95 17.13
N HIS A 156 2.34 -10.28 16.93
CA HIS A 156 2.31 -11.25 18.03
C HIS A 156 3.56 -11.20 18.90
N LYS A 157 4.71 -10.77 18.36
CA LYS A 157 5.93 -10.52 19.13
C LYS A 157 5.86 -9.22 19.94
N ALA A 158 5.03 -8.26 19.55
CA ALA A 158 4.94 -6.94 20.18
C ALA A 158 4.18 -7.02 21.52
N PRO A 159 4.67 -6.35 22.58
CA PRO A 159 4.04 -6.40 23.90
C PRO A 159 2.66 -5.71 23.94
N CYS A 160 2.47 -4.70 23.09
CA CYS A 160 1.24 -3.92 23.00
C CYS A 160 1.13 -3.28 21.62
N ILE A 161 -0.10 -2.91 21.25
CA ILE A 161 -0.40 -2.22 19.99
C ILE A 161 -1.33 -1.02 20.22
N GLY A 162 -1.21 -0.02 19.35
CA GLY A 162 -2.18 1.07 19.20
C GLY A 162 -2.95 0.93 17.91
N LEU A 163 -4.22 1.31 17.91
CA LEU A 163 -5.08 1.35 16.72
C LEU A 163 -5.37 2.79 16.31
N ALA A 164 -5.41 3.05 15.01
CA ALA A 164 -6.01 4.25 14.45
C ALA A 164 -7.14 3.83 13.51
N VAL A 165 -8.33 4.35 13.75
CA VAL A 165 -9.56 3.92 13.06
C VAL A 165 -10.21 5.11 12.40
N ASP A 166 -10.52 4.95 11.11
CA ASP A 166 -11.18 5.97 10.30
C ASP A 166 -12.23 5.33 9.39
N GLU A 167 -13.24 6.10 9.02
CA GLU A 167 -14.28 5.69 8.07
C GLU A 167 -14.06 6.39 6.73
N SER A 168 -14.14 5.64 5.64
CA SER A 168 -14.16 6.20 4.28
C SER A 168 -15.35 5.66 3.51
N THR A 169 -15.92 6.46 2.64
CA THR A 169 -16.95 6.00 1.70
C THR A 169 -16.30 5.62 0.36
N ASP A 170 -16.66 4.47 -0.21
CA ASP A 170 -16.23 4.07 -1.55
C ASP A 170 -17.09 4.71 -2.66
N VAL A 171 -16.75 4.44 -3.93
CA VAL A 171 -17.44 5.01 -5.10
C VAL A 171 -18.88 4.50 -5.27
N SER A 172 -19.28 3.47 -4.52
CA SER A 172 -20.62 2.91 -4.48
C SER A 172 -21.39 3.34 -3.24
N ASP A 173 -20.93 4.39 -2.56
CA ASP A 173 -21.49 4.94 -1.33
C ASP A 173 -21.49 3.96 -0.12
N ASN A 174 -20.66 2.91 -0.16
CA ASN A 174 -20.52 2.02 0.99
C ASN A 174 -19.46 2.56 1.96
N ALA A 175 -19.82 2.62 3.25
CA ALA A 175 -18.88 2.92 4.32
C ALA A 175 -17.89 1.76 4.50
N GLN A 176 -16.61 2.11 4.62
CA GLN A 176 -15.49 1.21 4.79
C GLN A 176 -14.76 1.63 6.07
N LEU A 177 -14.62 0.71 7.02
CA LEU A 177 -13.83 0.91 8.21
C LEU A 177 -12.37 0.57 7.92
N LEU A 178 -11.47 1.54 8.08
CA LEU A 178 -10.03 1.33 7.96
C LEU A 178 -9.43 1.26 9.36
N VAL A 179 -8.67 0.20 9.64
CA VAL A 179 -7.97 0.02 10.91
C VAL A 179 -6.48 -0.07 10.62
N PHE A 180 -5.74 0.93 11.11
CA PHE A 180 -4.28 0.92 11.14
C PHE A 180 -3.80 0.46 12.52
N VAL A 181 -2.65 -0.21 12.52
CA VAL A 181 -1.99 -0.68 13.74
C VAL A 181 -0.61 -0.06 13.84
N ARG A 182 -0.27 0.41 15.04
CA ARG A 182 1.07 0.88 15.42
C ARG A 182 1.63 -0.01 16.51
N PHE A 183 2.83 -0.52 16.33
CA PHE A 183 3.47 -1.44 17.27
C PHE A 183 4.99 -1.34 17.19
N PHE A 184 5.69 -1.82 18.22
CA PHE A 184 7.14 -1.92 18.19
C PHE A 184 7.56 -3.27 17.60
N ASN A 185 8.20 -3.25 16.44
CA ASN A 185 8.70 -4.46 15.79
C ASN A 185 10.05 -4.85 16.42
N LYS A 186 10.06 -5.95 17.18
CA LYS A 186 11.27 -6.42 17.88
C LYS A 186 12.39 -6.85 16.94
N ASP A 187 12.07 -7.39 15.77
CA ASP A 187 13.07 -7.88 14.82
C ASP A 187 13.77 -6.72 14.09
N LYS A 188 13.06 -5.60 13.89
CA LYS A 188 13.59 -4.38 13.25
C LYS A 188 14.07 -3.31 14.23
N GLU A 189 13.74 -3.45 15.52
CA GLU A 189 14.02 -2.48 16.58
C GLU A 189 13.44 -1.08 16.32
N GLU A 190 12.29 -0.99 15.63
CA GLU A 190 11.63 0.27 15.27
C GLU A 190 10.12 0.22 15.49
N PHE A 191 9.49 1.40 15.59
CA PHE A 191 8.03 1.49 15.53
C PHE A 191 7.56 1.30 14.09
N CYS A 192 6.64 0.37 13.87
CA CYS A 192 6.00 0.13 12.59
C CYS A 192 4.54 0.57 12.64
N GLU A 193 4.08 1.10 11.51
CA GLU A 193 2.69 1.44 11.25
C GLU A 193 2.26 0.76 9.96
N ASP A 194 1.18 -0.01 10.01
CA ASP A 194 0.64 -0.70 8.85
C ASP A 194 -0.89 -0.81 8.90
N LEU A 195 -1.49 -1.16 7.77
CA LEU A 195 -2.93 -1.39 7.65
C LEU A 195 -3.27 -2.80 8.16
N LEU A 196 -3.99 -2.89 9.27
CA LEU A 196 -4.46 -4.16 9.82
C LEU A 196 -5.56 -4.78 8.95
N GLY A 197 -6.44 -3.92 8.43
CA GLY A 197 -7.48 -4.34 7.50
C GLY A 197 -8.46 -3.22 7.14
N VAL A 198 -9.26 -3.52 6.13
CA VAL A 198 -10.42 -2.73 5.69
C VAL A 198 -11.65 -3.62 5.79
N THR A 199 -12.73 -3.12 6.39
CA THR A 199 -13.98 -3.88 6.52
C THR A 199 -15.17 -3.05 6.06
N PRO A 200 -15.97 -3.52 5.09
CA PRO A 200 -17.18 -2.82 4.67
C PRO A 200 -18.24 -2.86 5.78
N LEU A 201 -18.84 -1.71 6.06
CA LEU A 201 -19.98 -1.56 6.96
C LEU A 201 -21.27 -1.54 6.13
N GLN A 202 -21.80 -2.73 5.85
CA GLN A 202 -22.84 -2.92 4.82
C GLN A 202 -24.21 -2.31 5.16
N THR A 203 -24.57 -2.24 6.45
CA THR A 203 -25.94 -1.86 6.87
C THR A 203 -26.00 -0.58 7.68
N SER A 204 -25.03 -0.37 8.57
CA SER A 204 -25.02 0.79 9.47
C SER A 204 -23.61 1.09 9.99
N THR A 205 -23.42 2.35 10.36
CA THR A 205 -22.17 2.91 10.91
C THR A 205 -22.34 3.26 12.39
N ARG A 206 -23.18 2.51 13.12
CA ARG A 206 -23.36 2.76 14.56
C ARG A 206 -22.13 2.29 15.31
N GLY A 207 -21.89 2.84 16.49
CA GLY A 207 -20.74 2.46 17.31
C GLY A 207 -20.68 0.97 17.66
N GLU A 208 -21.82 0.30 17.71
CA GLU A 208 -21.89 -1.16 17.87
C GLU A 208 -21.36 -1.92 16.64
N ASP A 209 -21.75 -1.53 15.44
CA ASP A 209 -21.31 -2.16 14.20
C ASP A 209 -19.80 -2.00 14.03
N ILE A 210 -19.29 -0.80 14.29
CA ILE A 210 -17.86 -0.48 14.25
C ILE A 210 -17.09 -1.31 15.28
N TYR A 211 -17.58 -1.35 16.52
CA TYR A 211 -16.97 -2.17 17.58
C TYR A 211 -16.91 -3.66 17.20
N LEU A 212 -18.01 -4.21 16.68
CA LEU A 212 -18.06 -5.61 16.24
C LEU A 212 -17.11 -5.87 15.07
N ALA A 213 -17.01 -4.95 14.10
CA ALA A 213 -16.08 -5.05 12.99
C ALA A 213 -14.61 -5.06 13.47
N ILE A 214 -14.24 -4.18 14.41
CA ILE A 214 -12.91 -4.16 15.02
C ILE A 214 -12.65 -5.48 15.76
N LYS A 215 -13.61 -5.92 16.59
CA LYS A 215 -13.47 -7.15 17.39
C LYS A 215 -13.30 -8.40 16.52
N GLU A 216 -14.08 -8.53 15.45
CA GLU A 216 -13.93 -9.62 14.49
C GLU A 216 -12.61 -9.55 13.71
N MET A 217 -12.14 -8.35 13.36
CA MET A 217 -10.82 -8.17 12.73
C MET A 217 -9.68 -8.62 13.65
N LEU A 218 -9.69 -8.17 14.91
CA LEU A 218 -8.69 -8.56 15.91
C LEU A 218 -8.72 -10.07 16.16
N LYS A 219 -9.92 -10.66 16.27
CA LYS A 219 -10.11 -12.10 16.46
C LYS A 219 -9.57 -12.92 15.29
N LYS A 220 -9.83 -12.50 14.04
CA LYS A 220 -9.29 -13.16 12.83
C LYS A 220 -7.75 -13.14 12.79
N ARG A 221 -7.15 -12.09 13.36
CA ARG A 221 -5.70 -11.87 13.45
C ARG A 221 -5.08 -12.50 14.70
N ALA A 222 -5.87 -13.19 15.52
CA ALA A 222 -5.46 -13.72 16.83
C ALA A 222 -4.82 -12.66 17.75
N ILE A 223 -5.34 -11.43 17.72
CA ILE A 223 -4.91 -10.33 18.58
C ILE A 223 -5.89 -10.21 19.74
N GLU A 224 -5.38 -10.22 20.97
CA GLU A 224 -6.20 -10.02 22.15
C GLU A 224 -6.56 -8.54 22.34
N LEU A 225 -7.82 -8.25 22.71
CA LEU A 225 -8.28 -6.89 23.03
C LEU A 225 -7.44 -6.22 24.12
N LYS A 226 -6.87 -6.99 25.06
CA LYS A 226 -6.01 -6.49 26.13
C LYS A 226 -4.63 -6.02 25.62
N GLN A 227 -4.18 -6.52 24.48
CA GLN A 227 -2.93 -6.07 23.84
C GLN A 227 -3.10 -4.68 23.22
N VAL A 228 -4.33 -4.26 22.92
CA VAL A 228 -4.66 -2.93 22.41
C VAL A 228 -4.63 -1.93 23.56
N VAL A 229 -3.56 -1.13 23.66
CA VAL A 229 -3.39 -0.13 24.73
C VAL A 229 -3.98 1.23 24.38
N SER A 230 -4.12 1.54 23.09
CA SER A 230 -4.71 2.80 22.65
C SER A 230 -5.52 2.68 21.37
N ILE A 231 -6.51 3.57 21.22
CA ILE A 231 -7.29 3.76 19.99
C ILE A 231 -7.42 5.25 19.67
N THR A 232 -7.20 5.62 18.42
CA THR A 232 -7.39 6.99 17.90
C THR A 232 -8.52 6.99 16.88
N THR A 233 -9.49 7.90 17.01
CA THR A 233 -10.64 8.02 16.07
C THR A 233 -10.90 9.47 15.67
N ASP A 234 -11.75 9.69 14.67
CA ASP A 234 -12.21 11.00 14.17
C ASP A 234 -13.11 11.80 15.15
N GLY A 235 -13.42 11.23 16.32
CA GLY A 235 -14.29 11.86 17.31
C GLY A 235 -15.78 11.89 16.95
N ALA A 236 -16.23 11.20 15.91
CA ALA A 236 -17.64 11.13 15.57
C ALA A 236 -18.47 10.50 16.72
N PRO A 237 -19.75 10.87 16.90
CA PRO A 237 -20.59 10.31 17.97
C PRO A 237 -20.68 8.79 17.97
N ALA A 238 -20.63 8.15 16.79
CA ALA A 238 -20.58 6.69 16.66
C ALA A 238 -19.27 6.08 17.21
N MET A 239 -18.17 6.82 17.19
CA MET A 239 -16.88 6.38 17.71
C MET A 239 -16.76 6.64 19.21
N VAL A 240 -16.97 7.88 19.65
CA VAL A 240 -16.63 8.33 21.03
C VAL A 240 -17.85 8.56 21.94
N GLY A 241 -19.06 8.29 21.45
CA GLY A 241 -20.28 8.44 22.24
C GLY A 241 -20.21 7.69 23.58
N ARG A 242 -20.58 8.36 24.68
CA ARG A 242 -20.38 7.86 26.06
C ARG A 242 -21.00 6.49 26.32
N GLU A 243 -22.19 6.23 25.79
CA GLU A 243 -22.95 5.00 26.05
C GLU A 243 -22.98 4.06 24.83
N ARG A 244 -22.98 4.62 23.62
CA ARG A 244 -23.21 3.87 22.37
C ARG A 244 -22.03 3.93 21.40
N GLY A 245 -20.94 4.59 21.77
CA GLY A 245 -19.75 4.73 20.94
C GLY A 245 -18.92 3.45 20.90
N ALA A 246 -18.26 3.19 19.77
CA ALA A 246 -17.38 2.04 19.60
C ALA A 246 -16.27 2.00 20.68
N VAL A 247 -15.66 3.14 20.99
CA VAL A 247 -14.61 3.27 21.99
C VAL A 247 -15.13 2.98 23.40
N ALA A 248 -16.36 3.41 23.73
CA ALA A 248 -16.97 3.11 25.03
C ALA A 248 -17.14 1.59 25.20
N ARG A 249 -17.65 0.90 24.17
CA ARG A 249 -17.78 -0.56 24.16
C ARG A 249 -16.45 -1.30 24.25
N MET A 250 -15.40 -0.79 23.59
CA MET A 250 -14.06 -1.35 23.73
C MET A 250 -13.50 -1.17 25.14
N LYS A 251 -13.83 -0.07 25.83
CA LYS A 251 -13.43 0.16 27.23
C LYS A 251 -14.15 -0.76 28.21
N ASP A 252 -15.36 -1.23 27.89
CA ASP A 252 -16.04 -2.24 28.70
C ASP A 252 -15.26 -3.57 28.70
N ASP A 253 -14.70 -3.95 27.55
CA ASP A 253 -13.86 -5.16 27.40
C ASP A 253 -12.40 -4.95 27.89
N ASN A 254 -11.87 -3.73 27.73
CA ASN A 254 -10.53 -3.34 28.15
C ASN A 254 -10.54 -1.97 28.86
N PRO A 255 -10.74 -1.95 30.21
CA PRO A 255 -10.83 -0.70 30.97
C PRO A 255 -9.57 0.17 30.96
N GLN A 256 -8.41 -0.39 30.58
CA GLN A 256 -7.15 0.34 30.50
C GLN A 256 -6.93 1.01 29.13
N LEU A 257 -7.84 0.82 28.17
CA LEU A 257 -7.73 1.37 26.83
C LEU A 257 -7.71 2.90 26.85
N ILE A 258 -6.64 3.48 26.33
CA ILE A 258 -6.49 4.92 26.17
C ILE A 258 -7.13 5.34 24.85
N SER A 259 -7.99 6.35 24.87
CA SER A 259 -8.68 6.84 23.68
C SER A 259 -8.22 8.24 23.32
N TYR A 260 -7.81 8.44 22.07
CA TYR A 260 -7.43 9.73 21.52
C TYR A 260 -8.43 10.18 20.45
N HIS A 261 -8.73 11.47 20.43
CA HIS A 261 -9.38 12.11 19.30
C HIS A 261 -8.28 12.57 18.34
N CYS A 262 -8.42 12.22 17.06
CA CYS A 262 -7.53 12.64 16.00
C CYS A 262 -7.33 14.16 16.02
N ILE A 263 -6.08 14.59 16.27
CA ILE A 263 -5.71 16.00 16.36
C ILE A 263 -5.99 16.77 15.07
N ILE A 264 -5.91 16.09 13.92
CA ILE A 264 -6.24 16.67 12.61
C ILE A 264 -7.74 17.01 12.54
N HIS A 265 -8.61 16.08 12.91
CA HIS A 265 -10.05 16.34 12.97
C HIS A 265 -10.38 17.45 13.98
N GLN A 266 -9.74 17.45 15.15
CA GLN A 266 -9.89 18.53 16.13
C GLN A 266 -9.46 19.89 15.58
N SER A 267 -8.33 19.97 14.87
CA SER A 267 -7.85 21.23 14.28
C SER A 267 -8.87 21.83 13.29
N VAL A 268 -9.55 20.97 12.51
CA VAL A 268 -10.61 21.38 11.58
C VAL A 268 -11.90 21.77 12.31
N LEU A 269 -12.24 21.10 13.41
CA LEU A 269 -13.42 21.45 14.21
C LEU A 269 -13.23 22.79 14.93
N CYS A 270 -12.01 23.13 15.34
CA CYS A 270 -11.68 24.41 15.95
C CYS A 270 -11.60 25.57 14.94
N SER A 271 -11.51 25.29 13.64
CA SER A 271 -11.42 26.31 12.58
C SER A 271 -12.81 26.77 12.09
N THR A 272 -13.69 27.18 13.01
CA THR A 272 -14.95 27.85 12.65
C THR A 272 -14.70 29.33 12.41
N LEU A 273 -15.06 29.81 11.23
CA LEU A 273 -15.08 31.25 10.95
C LEU A 273 -16.25 31.91 11.70
N SER A 274 -16.03 33.13 12.21
CA SER A 274 -17.15 33.97 12.63
C SER A 274 -17.96 34.41 11.41
N ASP A 275 -19.20 34.85 11.64
CA ASP A 275 -20.20 35.12 10.60
C ASP A 275 -19.66 36.05 9.48
N GLU A 276 -18.88 37.06 9.84
CA GLU A 276 -18.27 37.98 8.88
C GLU A 276 -17.33 37.27 7.90
N TYR A 277 -16.35 36.53 8.43
CA TYR A 277 -15.37 35.81 7.61
C TYR A 277 -16.03 34.67 6.83
N ALA A 278 -17.01 34.00 7.44
CA ALA A 278 -17.79 32.95 6.80
C ALA A 278 -18.53 33.46 5.57
N GLU A 279 -19.13 34.65 5.63
CA GLU A 279 -19.85 35.23 4.49
C GLU A 279 -18.91 35.63 3.35
N VAL A 280 -17.73 36.20 3.66
CA VAL A 280 -16.70 36.47 2.65
C VAL A 280 -16.25 35.16 2.00
N MET A 281 -15.96 34.14 2.80
CA MET A 281 -15.52 32.84 2.34
C MET A 281 -16.56 32.15 1.45
N ASN A 282 -17.83 32.21 1.84
CA ASN A 282 -18.93 31.66 1.07
C ASN A 282 -19.11 32.39 -0.26
N THR A 283 -19.01 33.72 -0.26
CA THR A 283 -19.09 34.54 -1.47
C THR A 283 -17.95 34.20 -2.44
N MET A 284 -16.72 34.07 -1.94
CA MET A 284 -15.55 33.59 -2.68
C MET A 284 -15.82 32.22 -3.33
N MET A 285 -16.32 31.26 -2.56
CA MET A 285 -16.60 29.91 -3.08
C MET A 285 -17.72 29.91 -4.13
N ARG A 286 -18.76 30.73 -3.96
CA ARG A 286 -19.82 30.91 -4.96
C ARG A 286 -19.28 31.51 -6.26
N MET A 287 -18.40 32.50 -6.18
CA MET A 287 -17.75 33.11 -7.35
C MET A 287 -16.91 32.08 -8.12
N ILE A 288 -16.09 31.30 -7.42
CA ILE A 288 -15.24 30.28 -8.05
C ILE A 288 -16.09 29.18 -8.70
N ASN A 289 -17.16 28.74 -8.03
CA ASN A 289 -18.13 27.80 -8.60
C ASN A 289 -18.86 28.39 -9.82
N PHE A 290 -19.17 29.69 -9.79
CA PHE A 290 -19.74 30.40 -10.93
C PHE A 290 -18.78 30.38 -12.13
N LEU A 291 -17.49 30.65 -11.90
CA LEU A 291 -16.47 30.68 -12.94
C LEU A 291 -16.13 29.29 -13.52
N ARG A 292 -16.05 28.26 -12.68
CA ARG A 292 -15.59 26.91 -13.09
C ARG A 292 -16.70 25.92 -13.39
N ALA A 293 -17.79 25.92 -12.63
CA ALA A 293 -18.78 24.83 -12.65
C ALA A 293 -20.11 25.22 -13.30
N SER A 294 -20.44 26.51 -13.39
CA SER A 294 -21.77 26.92 -13.89
C SER A 294 -21.91 26.87 -15.41
N SER A 295 -20.80 26.93 -16.17
CA SER A 295 -20.83 26.82 -17.64
C SER A 295 -19.48 26.33 -18.17
N SER A 296 -19.51 25.23 -18.93
CA SER A 296 -18.32 24.67 -19.59
C SER A 296 -17.76 25.59 -20.68
N HIS A 297 -18.62 26.41 -21.30
CA HIS A 297 -18.19 27.42 -22.26
C HIS A 297 -17.45 28.56 -21.56
N GLN A 298 -18.02 29.11 -20.48
CA GLN A 298 -17.40 30.17 -19.70
C GLN A 298 -16.07 29.72 -19.09
N HIS A 299 -16.01 28.48 -18.56
CA HIS A 299 -14.76 27.94 -18.02
C HIS A 299 -13.67 27.82 -19.09
N ARG A 300 -14.01 27.36 -20.31
CA ARG A 300 -13.06 27.33 -21.42
C ARG A 300 -12.58 28.72 -21.81
N MET A 301 -13.49 29.70 -21.86
CA MET A 301 -13.13 31.11 -22.13
C MET A 301 -12.20 31.67 -21.06
N LEU A 302 -12.46 31.40 -19.77
CA LEU A 302 -11.58 31.82 -18.67
C LEU A 302 -10.18 31.24 -18.84
N ARG A 303 -10.06 29.94 -19.12
CA ARG A 303 -8.76 29.29 -19.29
C ARG A 303 -7.97 29.84 -20.48
N GLU A 304 -8.65 30.14 -21.58
CA GLU A 304 -8.00 30.76 -22.74
C GLU A 304 -7.52 32.18 -22.40
N PHE A 305 -8.40 32.98 -21.79
CA PHE A 305 -8.05 34.33 -21.33
C PHE A 305 -6.84 34.32 -20.39
N LEU A 306 -6.80 33.43 -19.39
CA LEU A 306 -5.68 33.34 -18.44
C LEU A 306 -4.35 33.00 -19.13
N ARG A 307 -4.38 32.22 -20.22
CA ARG A 307 -3.18 31.91 -21.01
C ARG A 307 -2.75 33.07 -21.90
N GLU A 308 -3.71 33.79 -22.49
CA GLU A 308 -3.43 34.96 -23.33
C GLU A 308 -2.74 36.08 -22.53
N VAL A 309 -3.11 36.25 -21.26
CA VAL A 309 -2.51 37.26 -20.38
C VAL A 309 -1.29 36.76 -19.60
N ASP A 310 -0.82 35.53 -19.88
CA ASP A 310 0.31 34.87 -19.19
C ASP A 310 0.17 34.91 -17.66
N ALA A 311 -1.02 34.57 -17.17
CA ALA A 311 -1.33 34.59 -15.74
C ALA A 311 -0.49 33.54 -14.97
N ASN A 312 -0.29 33.77 -13.67
CA ASN A 312 0.43 32.83 -12.78
C ASN A 312 -0.23 31.43 -12.68
N ALA A 313 -1.46 31.27 -13.20
CA ALA A 313 -2.14 29.99 -13.29
C ALA A 313 -3.15 29.93 -14.45
N ASP A 314 -3.13 28.82 -15.17
CA ASP A 314 -4.05 28.50 -16.28
C ASP A 314 -5.51 28.22 -15.88
N ASP A 315 -5.79 28.01 -14.59
CA ASP A 315 -7.13 27.68 -14.10
C ASP A 315 -7.24 27.92 -12.58
N LEU A 316 -8.47 28.14 -12.14
CA LEU A 316 -8.88 28.13 -10.74
C LEU A 316 -9.01 26.67 -10.25
N LEU A 317 -9.05 26.48 -8.93
CA LEU A 317 -9.34 25.18 -8.32
C LEU A 317 -10.82 25.10 -7.89
N LEU A 318 -11.42 23.92 -7.96
CA LEU A 318 -12.75 23.63 -7.39
C LEU A 318 -12.51 22.96 -6.05
N HIS A 319 -13.24 23.38 -5.02
CA HIS A 319 -13.21 22.69 -3.75
C HIS A 319 -14.23 21.53 -3.78
N ASN A 320 -13.86 20.40 -3.17
CA ASN A 320 -14.83 19.43 -2.68
C ASN A 320 -15.07 19.73 -1.19
N ASN A 321 -16.32 19.55 -0.73
CA ASN A 321 -16.73 19.85 0.65
C ASN A 321 -16.04 18.99 1.73
N VAL A 322 -15.20 18.04 1.33
CA VAL A 322 -14.72 16.97 2.19
C VAL A 322 -13.64 17.45 3.17
N ARG A 323 -12.90 18.55 2.91
CA ARG A 323 -11.81 19.01 3.79
C ARG A 323 -11.60 20.52 3.77
N TRP A 324 -11.57 21.17 4.93
CA TRP A 324 -11.26 22.59 5.11
C TRP A 324 -9.99 23.05 4.35
N LEU A 325 -8.98 22.19 4.31
CA LEU A 325 -7.69 22.43 3.66
C LEU A 325 -7.78 22.61 2.14
N SER A 326 -8.79 22.02 1.50
CA SER A 326 -9.01 22.18 0.05
C SER A 326 -9.35 23.63 -0.30
N LYS A 327 -10.02 24.33 0.62
CA LYS A 327 -10.37 25.75 0.46
C LYS A 327 -9.17 26.67 0.52
N GLY A 328 -8.14 26.37 1.33
CA GLY A 328 -6.93 27.18 1.41
C GLY A 328 -6.16 27.26 0.09
N ARG A 329 -5.98 26.11 -0.59
CA ARG A 329 -5.35 26.09 -1.93
C ARG A 329 -6.17 26.84 -2.99
N VAL A 330 -7.49 26.82 -2.85
CA VAL A 330 -8.40 27.56 -3.75
C VAL A 330 -8.24 29.06 -3.54
N LEU A 331 -8.13 29.52 -2.28
CA LEU A 331 -7.88 30.92 -1.95
C LEU A 331 -6.50 31.38 -2.46
N GLU A 332 -5.45 30.62 -2.20
CA GLU A 332 -4.09 30.91 -2.67
C GLU A 332 -4.04 31.02 -4.21
N ARG A 333 -4.65 30.06 -4.90
CA ARG A 333 -4.77 30.08 -6.36
C ARG A 333 -5.55 31.28 -6.86
N PHE A 334 -6.66 31.62 -6.21
CA PHE A 334 -7.41 32.81 -6.58
C PHE A 334 -6.56 34.08 -6.39
N TRP A 335 -5.89 34.20 -5.25
CA TRP A 335 -5.11 35.38 -4.90
C TRP A 335 -3.99 35.67 -5.91
N SER A 336 -3.35 34.63 -6.44
CA SER A 336 -2.28 34.73 -7.44
C SER A 336 -2.74 35.24 -8.82
N ILE A 337 -4.04 35.17 -9.12
CA ILE A 337 -4.62 35.60 -10.42
C ILE A 337 -5.82 36.54 -10.23
N ARG A 338 -5.96 37.19 -9.07
CA ARG A 338 -7.18 37.94 -8.72
C ARG A 338 -7.45 39.13 -9.65
N GLY A 339 -6.40 39.76 -10.18
CA GLY A 339 -6.52 40.89 -11.10
C GLY A 339 -7.08 40.47 -12.45
N GLU A 340 -6.62 39.32 -12.93
CA GLU A 340 -7.07 38.66 -14.15
C GLU A 340 -8.52 38.18 -13.99
N ILE A 341 -8.87 37.63 -12.83
CA ILE A 341 -10.27 37.28 -12.52
C ILE A 341 -11.17 38.52 -12.52
N ALA A 342 -10.75 39.63 -11.93
CA ALA A 342 -11.50 40.89 -11.96
C ALA A 342 -11.70 41.40 -13.39
N ALA A 343 -10.64 41.38 -14.21
CA ALA A 343 -10.70 41.76 -15.63
C ALA A 343 -11.64 40.86 -16.44
N PHE A 344 -11.60 39.54 -16.21
CA PHE A 344 -12.48 38.59 -16.88
C PHE A 344 -13.95 38.79 -16.47
N LEU A 345 -14.23 38.97 -15.17
CA LEU A 345 -15.58 39.24 -14.68
C LEU A 345 -16.17 40.52 -15.28
N ALA A 346 -15.36 41.57 -15.47
CA ALA A 346 -15.78 42.81 -16.11
C ALA A 346 -16.21 42.63 -17.59
N GLN A 347 -15.70 41.60 -18.28
CA GLN A 347 -16.12 41.25 -19.65
C GLN A 347 -17.45 40.50 -19.69
N LEU A 348 -17.86 39.86 -18.58
CA LEU A 348 -19.09 39.09 -18.52
C LEU A 348 -20.31 40.00 -18.31
N LYS A 349 -21.20 40.03 -19.30
CA LYS A 349 -22.43 40.85 -19.28
C LYS A 349 -23.59 40.15 -18.56
N ASN A 350 -23.38 39.69 -17.33
CA ASN A 350 -24.46 39.11 -16.52
C ASN A 350 -24.46 39.61 -15.06
N GLN A 351 -25.65 39.61 -14.45
CA GLN A 351 -25.88 40.17 -13.12
C GLN A 351 -25.01 39.54 -12.02
N LYS A 352 -24.74 38.23 -12.13
CA LYS A 352 -23.90 37.51 -11.16
C LYS A 352 -22.45 37.98 -11.25
N ALA A 353 -21.91 38.13 -12.46
CA ALA A 353 -20.57 38.65 -12.67
C ALA A 353 -20.43 40.06 -12.12
N THR A 354 -21.39 40.96 -12.38
CA THR A 354 -21.40 42.31 -11.79
C THR A 354 -21.38 42.27 -10.26
N THR A 355 -22.15 41.38 -9.64
CA THR A 355 -22.17 41.21 -8.17
C THR A 355 -20.80 40.79 -7.65
N PHE A 356 -20.13 39.86 -8.33
CA PHE A 356 -18.80 39.41 -7.95
C PHE A 356 -17.72 40.47 -8.23
N SER A 357 -17.83 41.26 -9.30
CA SER A 357 -16.95 42.41 -9.53
C SER A 357 -17.02 43.42 -8.39
N LEU A 358 -18.22 43.80 -7.95
CA LEU A 358 -18.41 44.70 -6.81
C LEU A 358 -17.82 44.13 -5.52
N PHE A 359 -17.92 42.81 -5.32
CA PHE A 359 -17.28 42.14 -4.18
C PHE A 359 -15.75 42.22 -4.24
N LEU A 360 -15.13 42.15 -5.43
CA LEU A 360 -13.68 42.28 -5.60
C LEU A 360 -13.18 43.73 -5.46
N GLU A 361 -14.04 44.72 -5.69
CA GLU A 361 -13.74 46.14 -5.51
C GLU A 361 -13.87 46.61 -4.05
N ASP A 362 -14.46 45.80 -3.16
CA ASP A 362 -14.57 46.12 -1.74
C ASP A 362 -13.27 45.78 -1.00
N ASP A 363 -12.47 46.83 -0.72
CA ASP A 363 -11.18 46.71 -0.02
C ASP A 363 -11.27 45.96 1.30
N LYS A 364 -12.34 46.17 2.09
CA LYS A 364 -12.50 45.47 3.38
C LYS A 364 -12.71 43.98 3.17
N LYS A 365 -13.44 43.60 2.12
CA LYS A 365 -13.62 42.19 1.76
C LYS A 365 -12.31 41.60 1.26
N MET A 366 -11.53 42.35 0.48
CA MET A 366 -10.22 41.89 -0.02
C MET A 366 -9.18 41.76 1.10
N ASP A 367 -9.19 42.61 2.11
CA ASP A 367 -8.37 42.47 3.32
C ASP A 367 -8.71 41.16 4.06
N ILE A 368 -10.00 40.85 4.20
CA ILE A 368 -10.45 39.58 4.79
C ILE A 368 -10.00 38.40 3.93
N VAL A 369 -10.11 38.48 2.60
CA VAL A 369 -9.63 37.43 1.70
C VAL A 369 -8.11 37.24 1.85
N ALA A 370 -7.32 38.31 1.91
CA ALA A 370 -5.88 38.25 2.13
C ALA A 370 -5.55 37.53 3.44
N PHE A 371 -6.19 37.93 4.53
CA PHE A 371 -6.05 37.28 5.83
C PHE A 371 -6.41 35.80 5.78
N LEU A 372 -7.52 35.45 5.11
CA LEU A 372 -7.95 34.06 4.95
C LEU A 372 -6.94 33.23 4.13
N VAL A 373 -6.32 33.81 3.09
CA VAL A 373 -5.24 33.15 2.32
C VAL A 373 -4.08 32.80 3.26
N ASP A 374 -3.59 33.78 4.03
CA ASP A 374 -2.43 33.60 4.91
C ASP A 374 -2.70 32.58 6.01
N ILE A 375 -3.79 32.74 6.77
CA ILE A 375 -4.09 31.84 7.89
C ILE A 375 -4.39 30.41 7.41
N THR A 376 -5.07 30.25 6.27
CA THR A 376 -5.33 28.91 5.73
C THR A 376 -4.07 28.25 5.18
N SER A 377 -3.09 29.02 4.71
CA SER A 377 -1.76 28.50 4.37
C SER A 377 -1.05 27.92 5.60
N HIS A 378 -0.97 28.67 6.69
CA HIS A 378 -0.37 28.18 7.93
C HIS A 378 -1.11 26.96 8.51
N LEU A 379 -2.45 26.96 8.46
CA LEU A 379 -3.25 25.78 8.85
C LEU A 379 -2.96 24.56 7.97
N ASN A 380 -2.76 24.76 6.66
CA ASN A 380 -2.37 23.70 5.74
C ASN A 380 -0.99 23.13 6.08
N GLU A 381 -0.01 23.99 6.37
CA GLU A 381 1.33 23.55 6.78
C GLU A 381 1.30 22.75 8.08
N LEU A 382 0.59 23.26 9.10
CA LEU A 382 0.41 22.53 10.36
C LEU A 382 -0.24 21.18 10.11
N ASN A 383 -1.32 21.15 9.32
CA ASN A 383 -2.04 19.92 9.05
C ASN A 383 -1.18 18.87 8.33
N LEU A 384 -0.36 19.29 7.36
CA LEU A 384 0.58 18.40 6.69
C LEU A 384 1.67 17.88 7.64
N LYS A 385 2.17 18.71 8.58
CA LYS A 385 3.11 18.28 9.63
C LYS A 385 2.51 17.28 10.61
N LEU A 386 1.21 17.41 10.89
CA LEU A 386 0.47 16.47 11.74
C LEU A 386 0.15 15.15 11.03
N GLN A 387 0.29 15.11 9.70
CA GLN A 387 0.19 13.91 8.88
C GLN A 387 1.57 13.31 8.59
N GLY A 388 1.58 12.05 8.18
CA GLY A 388 2.79 11.38 7.72
C GLY A 388 3.35 10.40 8.73
N LYS A 389 4.37 9.67 8.28
CA LYS A 389 5.04 8.63 9.05
C LYS A 389 6.10 9.25 9.95
N ASP A 390 6.54 8.48 10.94
CA ASP A 390 7.73 8.75 11.76
C ASP A 390 7.65 9.99 12.65
N ASN A 391 6.45 10.55 12.88
CA ASN A 391 6.24 11.60 13.87
C ASN A 391 6.03 10.99 15.27
N SER A 392 6.79 11.49 16.25
CA SER A 392 6.53 11.22 17.67
C SER A 392 5.46 12.17 18.21
N VAL A 393 4.86 11.82 19.36
CA VAL A 393 3.93 12.72 20.06
C VAL A 393 4.61 14.05 20.42
N CYS A 394 5.91 14.04 20.70
CA CYS A 394 6.69 15.24 20.99
C CYS A 394 6.81 16.14 19.76
N ASP A 395 7.00 15.57 18.58
CA ASP A 395 7.08 16.33 17.32
C ASP A 395 5.73 16.98 17.01
N LEU A 396 4.64 16.21 17.13
CA LEU A 396 3.28 16.71 16.92
C LEU A 396 2.93 17.84 17.92
N MET A 397 3.28 17.66 19.19
CA MET A 397 3.07 18.68 20.22
C MET A 397 3.89 19.95 19.95
N THR A 398 5.13 19.80 19.49
CA THR A 398 6.00 20.92 19.12
C THR A 398 5.43 21.67 17.93
N ALA A 399 4.95 20.96 16.91
CA ALA A 399 4.32 21.57 15.75
C ALA A 399 3.08 22.38 16.14
N VAL A 400 2.22 21.83 17.01
CA VAL A 400 1.01 22.52 17.51
C VAL A 400 1.36 23.72 18.39
N ARG A 401 2.41 23.65 19.20
CA ARG A 401 2.84 24.78 20.05
C ARG A 401 3.55 25.89 19.29
N SER A 402 4.14 25.56 18.13
CA SER A 402 4.85 26.52 17.29
C SER A 402 3.90 27.27 16.34
N PHE A 403 2.70 26.72 16.11
CA PHE A 403 1.59 27.38 15.46
C PHE A 403 0.84 28.24 16.49
#